data_AF-A0A2Z6IL93-F1
#
_entry.id   AF-A0A2Z6IL93-F1
#
_cell.length_a   1.000
_cell.length_b   1.000
_cell.length_c   1.000
_cell.angle_alpha   90.00
_cell.angle_beta   90.00
_cell.angle_gamma   90.00
#
_symmetry.space_group_name_H-M   'P 1'
#
loop_
_entity.id
_entity.type
_entity.pdbx_description
1 polymer ?
#
loop_
_entity_poly.entity_id
_entity_poly.type
_entity_poly.pdbx_seq_one_letter_code
_entity_poly.pdbx_strand_id
1 'polypeptide(L)'
;MNNQIPDLSTVVEAERKMFGKYVLPIAVVLIIIGIFGLLSPVILSAATDGVLAALLIIAGFTWFIHSYQMHQHHLADWLKPVLLLATGGVMIALPNAGIAAIGLMFILYFVMDAYRNFTQSNVHAGHGRGWFIFSGVIDVVIAILFFVTWPQGSLILVGIFVGVNLIFDGVILLILRNAVSGDHK
;
A
#
# COMPACT_ATOMS: atom_id res chain seq x y z
N MET A 1 35.00 -23.63 -19.79
CA MET A 1 33.82 -23.15 -19.05
C MET A 1 32.61 -23.44 -19.94
N ASN A 2 31.81 -24.45 -19.60
CA ASN A 2 30.68 -24.91 -20.41
C ASN A 2 29.55 -23.87 -20.28
N ASN A 3 29.50 -22.92 -21.21
CA ASN A 3 28.50 -21.85 -21.22
C ASN A 3 27.22 -22.30 -21.93
N GLN A 4 26.63 -23.41 -21.45
CA GLN A 4 25.29 -23.80 -21.87
C GLN A 4 24.30 -22.85 -21.21
N ILE A 5 23.64 -22.02 -22.03
CA ILE A 5 22.54 -21.18 -21.60
C ILE A 5 21.49 -22.12 -20.98
N PRO A 6 21.10 -21.93 -19.70
CA PRO A 6 20.11 -22.78 -19.06
C PRO A 6 18.81 -22.74 -19.88
N ASP A 7 18.25 -23.91 -20.13
CA ASP A 7 16.99 -24.03 -20.88
C ASP A 7 15.89 -23.24 -20.16
N LEU A 8 15.17 -22.38 -20.89
CA LEU A 8 14.12 -21.53 -20.35
C LEU A 8 13.07 -22.34 -19.60
N SER A 9 12.79 -23.57 -20.05
CA SER A 9 11.86 -24.48 -19.39
C SER A 9 12.27 -24.76 -17.93
N THR A 10 13.56 -25.02 -17.70
CA THR A 10 14.11 -25.35 -16.38
C THR A 10 14.12 -24.15 -15.44
N VAL A 11 14.37 -22.94 -15.97
CA VAL A 11 14.34 -21.69 -15.20
C VAL A 11 12.91 -21.34 -14.80
N VAL A 12 11.96 -21.44 -15.74
CA VAL A 12 10.54 -21.19 -15.48
C VAL A 12 9.98 -22.17 -14.45
N GLU A 13 10.35 -23.45 -14.52
CA GLU A 13 9.88 -24.45 -13.56
C GLU A 13 10.49 -24.26 -12.16
N ALA A 14 11.76 -23.87 -12.07
CA ALA A 14 12.41 -23.52 -10.81
C ALA A 14 11.77 -22.26 -10.17
N GLU A 15 11.51 -21.22 -10.96
CA GLU A 15 10.87 -19.99 -10.51
C GLU A 15 9.43 -20.26 -10.04
N ARG A 16 8.66 -21.05 -10.79
CA ARG A 16 7.30 -21.48 -10.45
C ARG A 16 7.23 -22.19 -9.09
N LYS A 17 8.14 -23.15 -8.87
CA LYS A 17 8.21 -23.93 -7.62
C LYS A 17 8.60 -23.06 -6.42
N MET A 18 9.56 -22.15 -6.62
CA MET A 18 9.95 -21.18 -5.60
C MET A 18 8.79 -20.24 -5.28
N PHE A 19 8.17 -19.66 -6.31
CA PHE A 19 7.02 -18.75 -6.18
C PHE A 19 5.87 -19.41 -5.40
N GLY A 20 5.49 -20.65 -5.75
CA GLY A 20 4.45 -21.39 -5.04
C GLY A 20 4.73 -21.60 -3.55
N LYS A 21 6.00 -21.88 -3.18
CA LYS A 21 6.41 -22.14 -1.79
C LYS A 21 6.39 -20.88 -0.93
N TYR A 22 6.83 -19.73 -1.44
CA TYR A 22 6.90 -18.49 -0.67
C TYR A 22 5.59 -17.70 -0.67
N VAL A 23 4.79 -17.78 -1.73
CA VAL A 23 3.54 -17.01 -1.84
C VAL A 23 2.46 -17.53 -0.91
N LEU A 24 2.39 -18.84 -0.65
CA LEU A 24 1.41 -19.42 0.29
C LEU A 24 1.47 -18.80 1.69
N PRO A 25 2.60 -18.83 2.43
CA PRO A 25 2.65 -18.28 3.78
C PRO A 25 2.40 -16.78 3.79
N ILE A 26 2.89 -16.04 2.78
CA ILE A 26 2.66 -14.59 2.67
C ILE A 26 1.16 -14.30 2.53
N ALA A 27 0.48 -15.00 1.62
CA ALA A 27 -0.95 -14.81 1.40
C ALA A 27 -1.78 -15.11 2.65
N VAL A 28 -1.45 -16.19 3.36
CA VAL A 28 -2.11 -16.56 4.62
C VAL A 28 -1.88 -15.50 5.71
N VAL A 29 -0.65 -15.00 5.84
CA VAL A 29 -0.31 -13.95 6.80
C VAL A 29 -1.10 -12.67 6.51
N LEU A 30 -1.17 -12.24 5.24
CA LEU A 30 -1.92 -11.05 4.84
C LEU A 30 -3.41 -11.18 5.19
N ILE A 31 -4.02 -12.33 4.90
CA ILE A 31 -5.44 -12.59 5.25
C ILE A 31 -5.65 -12.55 6.75
N ILE A 32 -4.77 -13.19 7.54
CA ILE A 32 -4.91 -13.22 9.01
C ILE A 32 -4.78 -11.80 9.60
N ILE A 33 -3.76 -11.05 9.16
CA ILE A 33 -3.56 -9.67 9.61
C ILE A 33 -4.76 -8.80 9.21
N GLY A 34 -5.27 -8.97 7.99
CA GLY A 34 -6.43 -8.24 7.52
C GLY A 34 -7.70 -8.55 8.31
N ILE A 35 -7.98 -9.83 8.61
CA ILE A 35 -9.10 -10.23 9.47
C ILE A 35 -8.94 -9.65 10.87
N PHE A 36 -7.75 -9.75 11.46
CA PHE A 36 -7.47 -9.14 12.76
C PHE A 36 -7.68 -7.62 12.74
N GLY A 37 -7.31 -6.98 11.64
CA GLY A 37 -7.55 -5.58 11.37
C GLY A 37 -9.02 -5.18 11.35
N LEU A 38 -9.89 -6.04 10.81
CA LEU A 38 -11.33 -5.80 10.84
C LEU A 38 -11.93 -6.00 12.23
N LEU A 39 -11.39 -6.93 13.02
CA LEU A 39 -11.81 -7.14 14.42
C LEU A 39 -11.36 -5.98 15.33
N SER A 40 -10.20 -5.38 15.04
CA SER A 40 -9.67 -4.25 15.80
C SER A 40 -9.09 -3.17 14.88
N PRO A 41 -9.95 -2.36 14.22
CA PRO A 41 -9.52 -1.35 13.24
C PRO A 41 -8.60 -0.28 13.81
N VAL A 42 -8.79 0.08 15.09
CA VAL A 42 -7.96 1.11 15.75
C VAL A 42 -6.51 0.65 15.88
N ILE A 43 -6.29 -0.62 16.24
CA ILE A 43 -4.93 -1.19 16.35
C ILE A 43 -4.28 -1.25 14.97
N LEU A 44 -5.01 -1.69 13.93
CA LEU A 44 -4.44 -1.74 12.58
C LEU A 44 -4.17 -0.34 12.01
N SER A 45 -4.99 0.66 12.33
CA SER A 45 -4.72 2.06 11.96
C SER A 45 -3.42 2.55 12.60
N ALA A 46 -3.23 2.30 13.90
CA ALA A 46 -2.01 2.65 14.61
C ALA A 46 -0.78 1.88 14.11
N ALA A 47 -0.93 0.60 13.75
CA ALA A 47 0.14 -0.17 13.15
C ALA A 47 0.54 0.39 11.77
N THR A 48 -0.45 0.77 10.95
CA THR A 48 -0.23 1.39 9.64
C THR A 48 0.52 2.72 9.79
N ASP A 49 0.09 3.54 10.75
CA ASP A 49 0.77 4.78 11.12
C ASP A 49 2.21 4.54 11.57
N GLY A 50 2.44 3.56 12.45
CA GLY A 50 3.77 3.18 12.91
C GLY A 50 4.69 2.73 11.77
N VAL A 51 4.18 1.96 10.80
CA VAL A 51 4.95 1.55 9.61
C VAL A 51 5.33 2.77 8.78
N LEU A 52 4.40 3.68 8.49
CA LEU A 52 4.70 4.90 7.74
C LEU A 52 5.68 5.81 8.48
N ALA A 53 5.51 5.98 9.79
CA ALA A 53 6.41 6.77 10.61
C ALA A 53 7.84 6.18 10.62
N ALA A 54 7.97 4.86 10.74
CA ALA A 54 9.25 4.17 10.64
C ALA A 54 9.93 4.38 9.28
N LEU A 55 9.16 4.29 8.18
CA LEU A 55 9.66 4.57 6.83
C LEU A 55 10.16 6.01 6.69
N LEU A 56 9.42 7.00 7.22
CA LEU A 56 9.83 8.40 7.21
C LEU A 56 11.12 8.63 8.00
N ILE A 57 11.28 7.97 9.15
CA ILE A 57 12.49 8.07 9.96
C ILE A 57 13.68 7.46 9.24
N ILE A 58 13.53 6.25 8.69
CA ILE A 58 14.60 5.59 7.91
C ILE A 58 14.99 6.48 6.73
N ALA A 59 14.02 6.99 5.97
CA ALA A 59 14.27 7.92 4.87
C ALA A 59 14.97 9.20 5.33
N GLY A 60 14.57 9.76 6.47
CA GLY A 60 15.19 10.92 7.10
C GLY A 60 16.67 10.68 7.42
N PHE A 61 17.00 9.52 8.00
CA PHE A 61 18.40 9.13 8.26
C PHE A 61 19.20 8.92 6.96
N THR A 62 18.61 8.28 5.95
CA THR A 62 19.29 8.11 4.65
C THR A 62 19.61 9.46 4.01
N TRP A 63 18.65 10.40 4.01
CA TRP A 63 18.86 11.75 3.50
C TRP A 63 19.86 12.56 4.33
N PHE A 64 19.87 12.35 5.65
CA PHE A 64 20.84 12.98 6.55
C PHE A 64 22.28 12.55 6.20
N ILE A 65 22.50 11.25 6.04
CA ILE A 65 23.80 10.69 5.65
C ILE A 65 24.21 11.22 4.27
N HIS A 66 23.27 11.27 3.32
CA HIS A 66 23.51 11.77 1.97
C HIS A 66 23.93 13.24 1.95
N SER A 67 23.20 14.11 2.67
CA SER A 67 23.50 15.55 2.77
C SER A 67 24.86 15.79 3.42
N TYR A 68 25.21 14.98 4.42
CA TYR A 68 26.52 15.04 5.08
C TYR A 68 27.67 14.65 4.13
N GLN A 69 27.51 13.58 3.35
CA GLN A 69 28.53 13.14 2.38
C GLN A 69 28.75 14.14 1.24
N MET A 70 27.70 14.84 0.82
CA MET A 70 27.78 15.82 -0.26
C MET A 70 28.34 17.19 0.16
N HIS A 71 28.79 17.35 1.42
CA HIS A 71 29.34 18.61 1.94
C HIS A 71 28.42 19.81 1.65
N GLN A 72 27.11 19.57 1.75
CA GLN A 72 26.07 20.56 1.45
C GLN A 72 26.03 21.61 2.58
N HIS A 73 26.42 22.85 2.26
CA HIS A 73 26.51 23.95 3.23
C HIS A 73 25.27 24.85 3.26
N HIS A 74 24.29 24.65 2.36
CA HIS A 74 23.07 25.45 2.38
C HIS A 74 22.03 24.87 3.34
N LEU A 75 21.38 25.75 4.11
CA LEU A 75 20.31 25.38 5.04
C LEU A 75 19.15 24.64 4.35
N ALA A 76 18.94 24.88 3.05
CA ALA A 76 17.92 24.21 2.26
C ALA A 76 18.14 22.69 2.13
N ASP A 77 19.40 22.24 2.15
CA ASP A 77 19.75 20.82 1.97
C ASP A 77 19.40 19.99 3.21
N TRP A 78 19.39 20.65 4.38
CA TRP A 78 19.02 20.05 5.67
C TRP A 78 17.52 20.05 5.92
N LEU A 79 16.72 20.80 5.15
CA LEU A 79 15.28 20.90 5.35
C LEU A 79 14.59 19.54 5.18
N LYS A 80 14.97 18.78 4.15
CA LYS A 80 14.37 17.48 3.83
C LYS A 80 14.61 16.41 4.92
N PRO A 81 15.85 16.13 5.36
CA PRO A 81 16.07 15.14 6.41
C PRO A 81 15.42 15.55 7.74
N VAL A 82 15.48 16.83 8.11
CA VAL A 82 14.83 17.34 9.33
C VAL A 82 13.32 17.18 9.25
N LEU A 83 12.70 17.53 8.13
CA LEU A 83 11.25 17.39 7.93
C LEU A 83 10.81 15.92 8.03
N LEU A 84 11.55 15.01 7.41
CA LEU A 84 11.24 13.56 7.45
C LEU A 84 11.36 12.99 8.87
N LEU A 85 12.45 13.31 9.58
CA LEU A 85 12.66 12.87 10.96
C LEU A 85 11.63 13.49 11.91
N ALA A 86 11.34 14.77 11.77
CA ALA A 86 10.35 15.47 12.60
C ALA A 86 8.94 14.92 12.34
N THR A 87 8.56 14.72 11.09
CA THR A 87 7.23 14.18 10.75
C THR A 87 7.06 12.77 11.28
N GLY A 88 8.02 11.87 11.03
CA GLY A 88 7.98 10.51 11.57
C GLY A 88 8.00 10.49 13.10
N GLY A 89 8.78 11.37 13.73
CA GLY A 89 8.81 11.53 15.19
C GLY A 89 7.46 11.98 15.76
N VAL A 90 6.81 12.95 15.10
CA VAL A 90 5.47 13.43 15.48
C VAL A 90 4.42 12.33 15.32
N MET A 91 4.47 11.55 14.25
CA MET A 91 3.53 10.43 14.04
C MET A 91 3.66 9.39 15.17
N ILE A 92 4.89 9.03 15.58
CA ILE A 92 5.11 8.13 16.72
C ILE A 92 4.66 8.75 18.05
N ALA A 93 4.96 10.03 18.28
CA ALA A 93 4.61 10.70 19.53
C ALA A 93 3.10 10.95 19.66
N LEU A 94 2.41 11.20 18.55
CA LEU A 94 1.00 11.51 18.46
C LEU A 94 0.33 10.68 17.35
N PRO A 95 0.08 9.38 17.60
CA PRO A 95 -0.49 8.47 16.61
C PRO A 95 -1.83 8.96 16.04
N ASN A 96 -2.65 9.62 16.85
CA ASN A 96 -3.94 10.18 16.39
C ASN A 96 -3.76 11.20 15.26
N ALA A 97 -2.70 12.03 15.32
CA ALA A 97 -2.41 13.01 14.29
C ALA A 97 -1.87 12.34 13.02
N GLY A 98 -1.01 11.33 13.18
CA GLY A 98 -0.48 10.54 12.07
C GLY A 98 -1.57 9.76 11.33
N ILE A 99 -2.45 9.06 12.06
CA ILE A 99 -3.62 8.39 11.47
C ILE A 99 -4.56 9.39 10.78
N ALA A 100 -4.77 10.57 11.35
CA ALA A 100 -5.56 11.63 10.70
C ALA A 100 -4.91 12.10 9.39
N ALA A 101 -3.59 12.20 9.33
CA ALA A 101 -2.86 12.54 8.10
C ALA A 101 -3.00 11.44 7.04
N ILE A 102 -2.92 10.16 7.42
CA ILE A 102 -3.17 9.01 6.52
C ILE A 102 -4.60 9.08 5.96
N GLY A 103 -5.59 9.43 6.79
CA GLY A 103 -6.96 9.67 6.34
C GLY A 103 -7.04 10.73 5.24
N LEU A 104 -6.32 11.85 5.37
CA LEU A 104 -6.24 12.86 4.31
C LEU A 104 -5.58 12.33 3.03
N MET A 105 -4.53 11.52 3.16
CA MET A 105 -3.89 10.87 2.01
C MET A 105 -4.87 9.93 1.29
N PHE A 106 -5.70 9.18 2.02
CA PHE A 106 -6.73 8.35 1.43
C PHE A 106 -7.83 9.15 0.73
N ILE A 107 -8.27 10.28 1.28
CA ILE A 107 -9.19 11.18 0.56
C ILE A 107 -8.61 11.57 -0.79
N LEU A 108 -7.35 12.02 -0.81
CA LEU A 108 -6.67 12.39 -2.06
C LEU A 108 -6.57 11.20 -3.01
N TYR A 109 -6.17 10.03 -2.52
CA TYR A 109 -6.09 8.80 -3.30
C TYR A 109 -7.41 8.46 -3.98
N PHE A 110 -8.52 8.42 -3.22
CA PHE A 110 -9.84 8.09 -3.77
C PHE A 110 -10.35 9.15 -4.74
N VAL A 111 -10.08 10.44 -4.50
CA VAL A 111 -10.43 11.48 -5.47
C VAL A 111 -9.66 11.30 -6.79
N MET A 112 -8.37 10.96 -6.73
CA MET A 112 -7.58 10.69 -7.93
C MET A 112 -8.04 9.40 -8.64
N ASP A 113 -8.35 8.33 -7.90
CA ASP A 113 -8.83 7.09 -8.51
C ASP A 113 -10.24 7.26 -9.10
N ALA A 114 -11.13 8.01 -8.45
CA ALA A 114 -12.41 8.39 -9.01
C ALA A 114 -12.26 9.12 -10.35
N TYR A 115 -11.37 10.12 -10.41
CA TYR A 115 -11.08 10.84 -11.65
C TYR A 115 -10.53 9.90 -12.74
N ARG A 116 -9.61 9.01 -12.37
CA ARG A 116 -9.08 7.98 -13.28
C ARG A 116 -10.21 7.08 -13.80
N ASN A 117 -11.08 6.59 -12.93
CA ASN A 117 -12.17 5.69 -13.28
C ASN A 117 -13.19 6.38 -14.19
N PHE A 118 -13.57 7.64 -13.93
CA PHE A 118 -14.44 8.38 -14.83
C PHE A 118 -13.80 8.66 -16.19
N THR A 119 -12.51 9.01 -16.25
CA THR A 119 -11.83 9.24 -17.54
C THR A 119 -11.69 7.94 -18.35
N GLN A 120 -11.36 6.82 -17.71
CA GLN A 120 -11.28 5.49 -18.35
C GLN A 120 -12.64 5.01 -18.88
N SER A 121 -13.74 5.39 -18.22
CA SER A 121 -15.10 5.07 -18.68
C SER A 121 -15.46 5.72 -20.02
N ASN A 122 -14.87 6.89 -20.33
CA ASN A 122 -15.08 7.58 -21.59
C ASN A 122 -14.29 6.94 -22.75
N VAL A 123 -13.15 6.31 -22.44
CA VAL A 123 -12.30 5.62 -23.42
C VAL A 123 -12.86 4.24 -23.77
N HIS A 124 -13.37 3.51 -22.78
CA HIS A 124 -13.89 2.16 -22.97
C HIS A 124 -15.39 2.19 -23.26
N ALA A 125 -15.79 2.40 -24.51
CA ALA A 125 -17.20 2.51 -24.92
C ALA A 125 -18.02 1.19 -24.92
N GLY A 126 -17.50 0.09 -24.36
CA GLY A 126 -18.10 -1.25 -24.39
C GLY A 126 -18.45 -1.85 -23.02
N HIS A 127 -18.39 -3.17 -22.90
CA HIS A 127 -18.77 -3.95 -21.70
C HIS A 127 -18.07 -3.55 -20.40
N GLY A 128 -16.90 -2.88 -20.46
CA GLY A 128 -16.17 -2.40 -19.29
C GLY A 128 -16.64 -1.03 -18.75
N ARG A 129 -17.41 -0.25 -19.51
CA ARG A 129 -17.78 1.13 -19.15
C ARG A 129 -18.52 1.22 -17.81
N GLY A 130 -19.53 0.37 -17.63
CA GLY A 130 -20.37 0.36 -16.44
C GLY A 130 -19.56 0.06 -15.17
N TRP A 131 -18.53 -0.80 -15.27
CA TRP A 131 -17.66 -1.13 -14.16
C TRP A 131 -16.80 0.07 -13.73
N PHE A 132 -16.19 0.79 -14.69
CA PHE A 132 -15.41 1.99 -14.37
C PHE A 132 -16.25 3.09 -13.73
N ILE A 133 -17.48 3.32 -14.22
CA ILE A 133 -18.38 4.31 -13.60
C ILE A 133 -18.74 3.90 -12.17
N PHE A 134 -19.07 2.62 -11.96
CA PHE A 134 -19.41 2.10 -10.64
C PHE A 134 -18.25 2.24 -9.64
N SER A 135 -17.03 1.85 -10.04
CA SER A 135 -15.82 2.04 -9.22
C SER A 135 -15.60 3.50 -8.89
N GLY A 136 -15.67 4.40 -9.88
CA GLY A 136 -15.48 5.83 -9.64
C GLY A 136 -16.52 6.44 -8.68
N VAL A 137 -17.78 5.98 -8.74
CA VAL A 137 -18.81 6.40 -7.78
C VAL A 137 -18.50 5.90 -6.37
N ILE A 138 -18.06 4.64 -6.23
CA ILE A 138 -17.63 4.09 -4.93
C ILE A 138 -16.49 4.92 -4.35
N ASP A 139 -15.48 5.25 -5.15
CA ASP A 139 -14.32 6.02 -4.70
C ASP A 139 -14.75 7.41 -4.18
N VAL A 140 -15.65 8.09 -4.90
CA VAL A 140 -16.20 9.38 -4.46
C VAL A 140 -16.95 9.24 -3.14
N VAL A 141 -17.78 8.20 -2.99
CA VAL A 141 -18.54 7.96 -1.75
C VAL A 141 -17.59 7.72 -0.59
N ILE A 142 -16.54 6.92 -0.77
CA ILE A 142 -15.54 6.65 0.27
C ILE A 142 -14.76 7.93 0.60
N ALA A 143 -14.36 8.73 -0.40
CA ALA A 143 -13.67 9.99 -0.19
C ALA A 143 -14.50 10.97 0.65
N ILE A 144 -15.79 11.13 0.32
CA ILE A 144 -16.72 11.98 1.08
C ILE A 144 -16.87 11.45 2.51
N LEU A 145 -16.99 10.13 2.68
CA LEU A 145 -17.12 9.51 3.98
C LEU A 145 -15.90 9.78 4.89
N PHE A 146 -14.69 9.67 4.34
CA PHE A 146 -13.48 10.07 5.06
C PHE A 146 -13.48 11.57 5.37
N PHE A 147 -13.84 12.42 4.40
CA PHE A 147 -13.82 13.88 4.58
C PHE A 147 -14.77 14.37 5.67
N VAL A 148 -15.99 13.84 5.73
CA VAL A 148 -17.01 14.27 6.71
C VAL A 148 -16.69 13.76 8.12
N THR A 149 -16.07 12.59 8.24
CA THR A 149 -15.75 12.00 9.55
C THR A 149 -14.37 12.40 10.06
N TRP A 150 -13.55 13.07 9.23
CA TRP A 150 -12.22 13.53 9.61
C TRP A 150 -12.29 14.57 10.75
N PRO A 151 -11.38 14.53 11.75
CA PRO A 151 -10.23 13.62 11.89
C PRO A 151 -10.53 12.32 12.65
N GLN A 152 -11.64 12.27 13.40
CA GLN A 152 -11.92 11.17 14.33
C GLN A 152 -12.25 9.85 13.64
N GLY A 153 -12.94 9.91 12.50
CA GLY A 153 -13.30 8.73 11.69
C GLY A 153 -12.08 8.00 11.13
N SER A 154 -10.97 8.71 10.88
CA SER A 154 -9.73 8.10 10.38
C SER A 154 -9.21 6.99 11.28
N LEU A 155 -9.45 7.07 12.60
CA LEU A 155 -9.04 6.05 13.57
C LEU A 155 -9.64 4.66 13.31
N ILE A 156 -10.80 4.61 12.64
CA ILE A 156 -11.50 3.37 12.31
C ILE A 156 -11.37 3.09 10.82
N LEU A 157 -11.61 4.10 9.98
CA LEU A 157 -11.70 3.93 8.53
C LEU A 157 -10.37 3.53 7.90
N VAL A 158 -9.25 4.05 8.39
CA VAL A 158 -7.91 3.65 7.90
C VAL A 158 -7.70 2.16 8.13
N GLY A 159 -7.96 1.67 9.33
CA GLY A 159 -7.80 0.25 9.68
C GLY A 159 -8.75 -0.66 8.93
N ILE A 160 -10.01 -0.26 8.73
CA ILE A 160 -10.93 -1.01 7.88
C ILE A 160 -10.41 -1.08 6.45
N PHE A 161 -10.04 0.06 5.85
CA PHE A 161 -9.58 0.10 4.47
C PHE A 161 -8.30 -0.73 4.27
N VAL A 162 -7.31 -0.56 5.14
CA VAL A 162 -6.07 -1.35 5.09
C VAL A 162 -6.37 -2.82 5.32
N GLY A 163 -7.21 -3.16 6.30
CA GLY A 163 -7.56 -4.55 6.62
C GLY A 163 -8.25 -5.25 5.46
N VAL A 164 -9.21 -4.59 4.82
CA VAL A 164 -9.88 -5.08 3.60
C VAL A 164 -8.84 -5.30 2.50
N ASN A 165 -7.99 -4.33 2.20
CA ASN A 165 -6.96 -4.47 1.16
C ASN A 165 -6.01 -5.65 1.43
N LEU A 166 -5.55 -5.83 2.67
CA LEU A 166 -4.70 -6.97 3.03
C LEU A 166 -5.38 -8.32 2.77
N ILE A 167 -6.69 -8.44 3.04
CA ILE A 167 -7.45 -9.65 2.72
C ILE A 167 -7.52 -9.84 1.20
N PHE A 168 -7.88 -8.80 0.45
CA PHE A 168 -7.95 -8.86 -1.01
C PHE A 168 -6.61 -9.24 -1.64
N ASP A 169 -5.52 -8.61 -1.22
CA ASP A 169 -4.16 -8.90 -1.68
C ASP A 169 -3.79 -10.36 -1.38
N GLY A 170 -4.10 -10.84 -0.17
CA GLY A 170 -3.87 -12.23 0.19
C GLY A 170 -4.70 -13.21 -0.67
N VAL A 171 -5.97 -12.92 -0.93
CA VAL A 171 -6.83 -13.74 -1.80
C VAL A 171 -6.31 -13.74 -3.24
N ILE A 172 -5.92 -12.57 -3.78
CA ILE A 172 -5.34 -12.45 -5.12
C ILE A 172 -4.06 -13.28 -5.22
N LEU A 173 -3.19 -13.24 -4.21
CA LEU A 173 -1.98 -14.06 -4.17
C LEU A 173 -2.30 -15.56 -4.15
N LEU A 174 -3.35 -16.01 -3.44
CA LEU A 174 -3.79 -17.40 -3.48
C LEU A 174 -4.31 -17.81 -4.87
N ILE A 175 -5.09 -16.94 -5.51
CA ILE A 175 -5.60 -17.17 -6.87
C ILE A 175 -4.43 -17.27 -7.85
N LEU A 176 -3.48 -16.32 -7.79
CA LEU A 176 -2.29 -16.32 -8.65
C LEU A 176 -1.45 -17.57 -8.43
N ARG A 177 -1.21 -17.97 -7.17
CA ARG A 177 -0.52 -19.22 -6.84
C ARG A 177 -1.21 -20.43 -7.46
N ASN A 178 -2.53 -20.50 -7.42
CA ASN A 178 -3.30 -21.59 -7.99
C ASN A 178 -3.27 -21.60 -9.52
N ALA A 179 -3.36 -20.43 -10.16
CA ALA A 179 -3.23 -20.31 -11.61
C ALA A 179 -1.83 -20.75 -12.07
N VAL A 180 -0.81 -20.29 -11.36
CA VAL A 180 0.58 -20.68 -11.61
C VAL A 180 0.77 -22.17 -11.33
N SER A 181 0.25 -22.75 -10.25
CA SER A 181 0.44 -24.17 -9.91
C SER A 181 -0.49 -25.14 -10.65
N GLY A 182 -1.54 -24.66 -11.31
CA GLY A 182 -2.67 -25.45 -11.83
C GLY A 182 -2.56 -25.91 -13.28
N ASP A 183 -1.51 -25.53 -14.01
CA ASP A 183 -1.29 -25.87 -15.43
C ASP A 183 -0.87 -27.33 -15.68
N HIS A 184 -1.48 -28.28 -14.96
CA HIS A 184 -1.23 -29.73 -15.06
C HIS A 184 -2.53 -30.55 -14.98
N LYS A 185 -3.58 -30.12 -15.68
CA LYS A 185 -4.69 -31.03 -16.02
C LYS A 185 -5.02 -30.94 -17.50
#